data_AF-A0A4Q2WZ22-F1
#
_entry.id   AF-A0A4Q2WZ22-F1
#
_cell.length_a   1.000
_cell.length_b   1.000
_cell.length_c   1.000
_cell.angle_alpha   90.00
_cell.angle_beta   90.00
_cell.angle_gamma   90.00
#
_symmetry.space_group_name_H-M   'P 1'
#
loop_
_entity.id
_entity.type
_entity.pdbx_description
1 polymer ?
#
loop_
_entity_poly.entity_id
_entity_poly.type
_entity_poly.pdbx_seq_one_letter_code
_entity_poly.pdbx_strand_id
1 'polypeptide(L)'
;MSATDLLARLRAQVGGSRDGALLRFSIGNALLGAGDTVAAAEAFREAIAFDSAYSAAWKLLGRALLEAGERAQAASAWQHGVQAAQARGDVQAAKEMQVFLRRLGKTGGT
;
A
#
# COMPACT_ATOMS: atom_id res chain seq x y z
N MET A 1 12.88 14.03 15.07
CA MET A 1 13.23 12.83 14.29
C MET A 1 12.64 13.03 12.90
N SER A 2 13.48 13.15 11.87
CA SER A 2 13.01 13.42 10.51
C SER A 2 12.45 12.15 9.86
N ALA A 3 11.59 12.29 8.84
CA ALA A 3 11.08 11.14 8.06
C ALA A 3 12.22 10.29 7.48
N THR A 4 13.33 10.94 7.12
CA THR A 4 14.56 10.32 6.64
C THR A 4 15.23 9.43 7.69
N ASP A 5 15.26 9.85 8.95
CA ASP A 5 15.86 9.06 10.05
C ASP A 5 15.06 7.78 10.31
N LEU A 6 13.72 7.86 10.23
CA LEU A 6 12.85 6.70 10.38
C LEU A 6 13.07 5.70 9.25
N LEU A 7 13.10 6.17 8.00
CA LEU A 7 13.31 5.33 6.84
C LEU A 7 14.67 4.61 6.88
N ALA A 8 15.73 5.30 7.26
CA ALA A 8 17.07 4.72 7.40
C ALA A 8 17.08 3.58 8.44
N ARG A 9 16.42 3.78 9.59
CA ARG A 9 16.32 2.76 10.64
C ARG A 9 15.52 1.53 10.20
N LEU A 10 14.43 1.73 9.46
CA LEU A 10 13.63 0.62 8.93
C LEU A 10 14.43 -0.18 7.88
N ARG A 11 15.12 0.50 6.96
CA ARG A 11 15.96 -0.16 5.94
C ARG A 11 17.07 -1.01 6.54
N ALA A 12 17.67 -0.56 7.65
CA ALA A 12 18.71 -1.33 8.35
C ALA A 12 18.22 -2.65 8.96
N GLN A 13 16.90 -2.87 9.05
CA GLN A 13 16.32 -4.11 9.58
C GLN A 13 16.04 -5.16 8.50
N VAL A 14 16.17 -4.80 7.22
CA VAL A 14 15.98 -5.72 6.08
C VAL A 14 17.04 -6.82 6.13
N GLY A 15 16.63 -8.07 5.88
CA GLY A 15 17.47 -9.26 6.02
C GLY A 15 17.70 -9.71 7.47
N GLY A 16 17.18 -8.99 8.47
CA GLY A 16 17.25 -9.36 9.88
C GLY A 16 16.02 -10.13 10.38
N SER A 17 15.96 -10.39 11.69
CA SER A 17 14.86 -11.10 12.35
C SER A 17 13.49 -10.42 12.25
N ARG A 18 13.46 -9.14 11.88
CA ARG A 18 12.23 -8.34 11.72
C ARG A 18 11.85 -8.10 10.26
N ASP A 19 12.55 -8.72 9.31
CA ASP A 19 12.18 -8.63 7.90
C ASP A 19 10.89 -9.40 7.61
N GLY A 20 10.13 -8.90 6.66
CA GLY A 20 8.83 -9.43 6.27
C GLY A 20 7.81 -8.35 5.94
N ALA A 21 6.56 -8.77 5.79
CA ALA A 21 5.48 -7.93 5.28
C ALA A 21 5.31 -6.61 6.08
N LEU A 22 5.37 -6.68 7.41
CA LEU A 22 5.21 -5.51 8.29
C LEU A 22 6.33 -4.48 8.13
N LEU A 23 7.58 -4.95 7.95
CA LEU A 23 8.72 -4.05 7.77
C LEU A 23 8.63 -3.33 6.43
N ARG A 24 8.37 -4.07 5.35
CA ARG A 24 8.18 -3.51 4.00
C ARG A 24 7.01 -2.53 3.96
N PHE A 25 5.90 -2.86 4.63
CA PHE A 25 4.77 -1.95 4.81
C PHE A 25 5.16 -0.65 5.54
N SER A 26 5.93 -0.76 6.62
CA SER A 26 6.39 0.41 7.40
C SER A 26 7.32 1.30 6.58
N ILE A 27 8.21 0.71 5.78
CA ILE A 27 9.08 1.43 4.82
C ILE A 27 8.21 2.17 3.80
N GLY A 28 7.25 1.48 3.18
CA GLY A 28 6.35 2.08 2.20
C GLY A 28 5.52 3.23 2.77
N ASN A 29 5.03 3.09 4.00
CA ASN A 29 4.28 4.16 4.67
C ASN A 29 5.15 5.40 4.96
N ALA A 30 6.41 5.20 5.37
CA ALA A 30 7.35 6.29 5.57
C ALA A 30 7.68 7.02 4.25
N LEU A 31 7.87 6.26 3.15
CA LEU A 31 8.11 6.80 1.82
C LEU A 31 6.91 7.60 1.29
N LEU A 32 5.69 7.06 1.48
CA LEU A 32 4.46 7.74 1.10
C LEU A 32 4.29 9.06 1.87
N GLY A 33 4.59 9.06 3.17
CA GLY A 33 4.61 10.28 3.99
C GLY A 33 5.66 11.31 3.56
N ALA A 34 6.74 10.86 2.92
CA ALA A 34 7.77 11.72 2.34
C ALA A 34 7.46 12.20 0.91
N GLY A 35 6.35 11.73 0.31
CA GLY A 35 5.95 12.05 -1.06
C GLY A 35 6.64 11.23 -2.15
N ASP A 36 7.48 10.25 -1.78
CA ASP A 36 8.11 9.32 -2.73
C ASP A 36 7.13 8.18 -3.03
N THR A 37 6.11 8.50 -3.84
CA THR A 37 5.00 7.60 -4.16
C THR A 37 5.45 6.37 -4.96
N VAL A 38 6.49 6.51 -5.78
CA VAL A 38 7.05 5.41 -6.59
C VAL A 38 7.75 4.41 -5.68
N ALA A 39 8.69 4.86 -4.83
CA ALA A 39 9.38 3.96 -3.92
C ALA A 39 8.41 3.36 -2.87
N ALA A 40 7.39 4.13 -2.45
CA ALA A 40 6.34 3.63 -1.57
C ALA A 40 5.58 2.47 -2.21
N ALA A 41 5.18 2.60 -3.48
CA ALA A 41 4.48 1.55 -4.22
C ALA A 41 5.32 0.26 -4.28
N GLU A 42 6.62 0.35 -4.57
CA GLU A 42 7.50 -0.83 -4.57
C GLU A 42 7.56 -1.50 -3.20
N ALA A 43 7.75 -0.73 -2.13
CA ALA A 43 7.79 -1.27 -0.77
C ALA A 43 6.46 -1.96 -0.37
N PHE A 44 5.32 -1.43 -0.82
CA PHE A 44 4.04 -2.12 -0.60
C PHE A 44 3.91 -3.40 -1.42
N ARG A 45 4.40 -3.43 -2.67
CA ARG A 45 4.44 -4.67 -3.48
C ARG A 45 5.31 -5.74 -2.83
N GLU A 46 6.46 -5.35 -2.27
CA GLU A 46 7.29 -6.26 -1.49
C GLU A 46 6.56 -6.78 -0.25
N ALA A 47 5.83 -5.93 0.48
CA ALA A 47 5.02 -6.35 1.62
C ALA A 47 3.97 -7.40 1.23
N ILE A 48 3.34 -7.20 0.07
CA ILE A 48 2.35 -8.12 -0.51
C ILE A 48 2.99 -9.43 -0.97
N ALA A 49 4.23 -9.38 -1.46
CA ALA A 49 4.98 -10.59 -1.82
C ALA A 49 5.29 -11.47 -0.61
N PHE A 50 5.49 -10.86 0.57
CA PHE A 50 5.62 -11.59 1.84
C PHE A 50 4.28 -12.10 2.38
N ASP A 51 3.22 -11.28 2.31
CA ASP A 51 1.87 -11.65 2.74
C ASP A 51 0.84 -11.08 1.76
N SER A 52 0.35 -11.94 0.86
CA SER A 52 -0.63 -11.56 -0.16
C SER A 52 -1.99 -11.19 0.44
N ALA A 53 -2.27 -11.59 1.68
CA ALA A 53 -3.49 -11.27 2.42
C ALA A 53 -3.36 -9.96 3.22
N TYR A 54 -2.25 -9.23 3.10
CA TYR A 54 -2.03 -7.99 3.83
C TYR A 54 -2.86 -6.82 3.27
N SER A 55 -4.14 -6.78 3.64
CA SER A 55 -5.14 -5.78 3.23
C SER A 55 -4.67 -4.33 3.36
N ALA A 56 -3.92 -4.00 4.43
CA ALA A 56 -3.39 -2.65 4.65
C ALA A 56 -2.35 -2.25 3.59
N ALA A 57 -1.49 -3.18 3.16
CA ALA A 57 -0.49 -2.92 2.12
C ALA A 57 -1.16 -2.68 0.76
N TRP A 58 -2.17 -3.48 0.40
CA TRP A 58 -2.97 -3.24 -0.80
C TRP A 58 -3.67 -1.88 -0.81
N LYS A 59 -4.23 -1.47 0.33
CA LYS A 59 -4.89 -0.17 0.47
C LYS A 59 -3.94 0.98 0.18
N LEU A 60 -2.76 0.97 0.81
CA LEU A 60 -1.76 2.02 0.65
C LEU A 60 -1.05 1.95 -0.71
N LEU A 61 -0.89 0.76 -1.30
CA LEU A 61 -0.41 0.61 -2.67
C LEU A 61 -1.31 1.36 -3.66
N GLY A 62 -2.62 1.14 -3.59
CA GLY A 62 -3.55 1.85 -4.48
C GLY A 62 -3.54 3.36 -4.24
N ARG A 63 -3.35 3.81 -2.99
CA ARG A 63 -3.17 5.24 -2.69
C ARG A 63 -1.88 5.81 -3.31
N ALA A 64 -0.75 5.14 -3.11
CA ALA A 64 0.54 5.55 -3.67
C ALA A 64 0.49 5.63 -5.20
N LEU A 65 -0.11 4.63 -5.85
CA LEU A 65 -0.31 4.61 -7.30
C LEU A 65 -1.23 5.74 -7.78
N LEU A 66 -2.30 6.03 -7.04
CA LEU A 66 -3.18 7.15 -7.39
C LEU A 66 -2.44 8.50 -7.29
N GLU A 67 -1.67 8.70 -6.22
CA GLU A 67 -0.85 9.91 -6.02
C GLU A 67 0.27 10.03 -7.07
N ALA A 68 0.76 8.90 -7.60
CA ALA A 68 1.69 8.84 -8.73
C ALA A 68 1.03 9.07 -10.10
N GLY A 69 -0.30 9.22 -10.17
CA GLY A 69 -1.04 9.37 -11.44
C GLY A 69 -1.37 8.04 -12.14
N GLU A 70 -0.95 6.91 -11.58
CA GLU A 70 -1.13 5.55 -12.10
C GLU A 70 -2.53 4.99 -11.79
N ARG A 71 -3.54 5.69 -12.31
CA ARG A 71 -4.94 5.49 -11.97
C ARG A 71 -5.44 4.06 -12.20
N ALA A 72 -5.06 3.46 -13.34
CA ALA A 72 -5.48 2.10 -13.68
C ALA A 72 -4.86 1.07 -12.72
N GLN A 73 -3.58 1.25 -12.38
CA GLN A 73 -2.89 0.39 -11.43
C GLN A 73 -3.45 0.54 -10.02
N ALA A 74 -3.83 1.77 -9.61
CA ALA A 74 -4.50 2.02 -8.34
C ALA A 74 -5.83 1.25 -8.23
N ALA A 75 -6.63 1.24 -9.31
CA ALA A 75 -7.87 0.48 -9.36
C ALA A 75 -7.61 -1.03 -9.20
N SER A 76 -6.64 -1.57 -9.95
CA SER A 76 -6.26 -2.98 -9.84
C SER A 76 -5.81 -3.33 -8.41
N ALA A 77 -4.94 -2.50 -7.80
CA ALA A 77 -4.47 -2.71 -6.44
C ALA A 77 -5.63 -2.75 -5.42
N TRP A 78 -6.59 -1.84 -5.51
CA TRP A 78 -7.76 -1.88 -4.62
C TRP A 78 -8.72 -3.03 -4.90
N GLN A 79 -8.85 -3.48 -6.16
CA GLN A 79 -9.63 -4.69 -6.47
C GLN A 79 -9.02 -5.92 -5.81
N HIS A 80 -7.71 -6.13 -5.96
CA HIS A 80 -6.99 -7.22 -5.29
C HIS A 80 -7.05 -7.08 -3.77
N GLY A 81 -6.89 -5.86 -3.25
CA GLY A 81 -6.99 -5.57 -1.82
C GLY A 81 -8.35 -5.93 -1.22
N VAL A 82 -9.45 -5.68 -1.94
CA VAL A 82 -10.80 -6.09 -1.49
C VAL A 82 -10.88 -7.61 -1.36
N GLN A 83 -10.35 -8.37 -2.32
CA GLN A 83 -10.33 -9.83 -2.25
C GLN A 83 -9.49 -10.32 -1.07
N ALA A 84 -8.29 -9.76 -0.90
CA ALA A 84 -7.41 -10.08 0.22
C ALA A 84 -8.05 -9.77 1.59
N ALA A 85 -8.69 -8.61 1.72
CA ALA A 85 -9.38 -8.20 2.93
C ALA A 85 -10.57 -9.10 3.24
N GLN A 86 -11.37 -9.49 2.24
CA GLN A 86 -12.48 -10.43 2.41
C GLN A 86 -11.99 -11.82 2.86
N ALA A 87 -10.93 -12.34 2.24
CA ALA A 87 -10.33 -13.62 2.60
C ALA A 87 -9.84 -13.65 4.06
N ARG A 88 -9.37 -12.50 4.58
CA ARG A 88 -8.89 -12.36 5.96
C ARG A 88 -9.99 -12.00 6.97
N GLY A 89 -11.21 -11.70 6.51
CA GLY A 89 -12.29 -11.19 7.35
C GLY A 89 -12.14 -9.71 7.75
N ASP A 90 -11.26 -8.96 7.09
CA ASP A 90 -11.06 -7.52 7.28
C ASP A 90 -12.13 -6.71 6.54
N VAL A 91 -13.35 -6.73 7.10
CA VAL A 91 -14.52 -6.08 6.51
C VAL A 91 -14.33 -4.58 6.35
N GLN A 92 -13.58 -3.93 7.23
CA GLN A 92 -13.37 -2.48 7.17
C GLN A 92 -12.46 -2.09 6.03
N ALA A 93 -11.31 -2.76 5.87
CA ALA A 93 -10.41 -2.46 4.75
C ALA A 93 -11.10 -2.73 3.40
N ALA A 94 -11.87 -3.82 3.29
CA ALA A 94 -12.65 -4.11 2.09
C ALA A 94 -13.63 -2.97 1.74
N LYS A 95 -14.37 -2.46 2.73
CA LYS A 95 -15.30 -1.34 2.53
C LYS A 95 -14.59 -0.05 2.10
N GLU A 96 -13.48 0.31 2.75
CA GLU A 96 -12.69 1.48 2.40
C GLU A 96 -12.22 1.44 0.94
N MET A 97 -11.62 0.31 0.53
CA MET A 97 -11.13 0.14 -0.83
C MET A 97 -12.25 0.16 -1.88
N GLN A 98 -13.42 -0.41 -1.56
CA GLN A 98 -14.60 -0.30 -2.43
C GLN A 98 -15.09 1.15 -2.58
N VAL A 99 -14.99 1.97 -1.53
CA VAL A 99 -15.32 3.41 -1.62
C VAL A 99 -14.31 4.12 -2.53
N PHE A 100 -13.03 3.81 -2.42
CA PHE A 100 -12.00 4.38 -3.28
C PHE A 100 -12.21 4.02 -4.76
N LEU A 101 -12.52 2.75 -5.06
CA LEU A 101 -12.88 2.30 -6.40
C LEU A 101 -14.08 3.06 -6.98
N ARG A 102 -15.14 3.25 -6.18
CA ARG A 102 -16.32 4.02 -6.61
C ARG A 102 -15.98 5.48 -6.91
N ARG A 103 -15.12 6.11 -6.10
CA ARG A 103 -14.66 7.49 -6.33
C ARG A 103 -13.82 7.59 -7.60
N LEU A 104 -13.00 6.58 -7.87
CA LEU A 104 -12.20 6.46 -9.10
C LEU A 104 -13.09 6.31 -10.34
N GLY A 105 -14.18 5.54 -10.28
CA GLY A 105 -15.11 5.42 -11.42
C GLY A 105 -15.84 6.73 -11.75
N LYS A 106 -16.22 7.50 -10.72
CA LYS A 106 -17.01 8.74 -10.89
C LYS A 106 -16.22 9.91 -11.49
N THR A 107 -14.90 9.92 -11.38
CA THR A 107 -14.05 11.03 -11.86
C THR A 107 -13.53 10.81 -13.29
N GLY A 108 -13.89 9.71 -13.96
CA GLY A 108 -13.52 9.42 -15.36
C GLY A 108 -14.69 9.51 -16.35
N GLY A 109 -15.84 10.04 -15.94
CA GLY A 109 -17.00 10.25 -16.79
C GLY A 109 -17.25 11.73 -17.04
N THR A 110 -16.60 12.29 -18.07
CA THR A 110 -16.95 13.52 -18.79
C THR A 110 -16.51 13.36 -20.22
#